data_AF-A0A522APN4-F1
#
_entry.id   AF-A0A522APN4-F1
#
_cell.length_a   1.000
_cell.length_b   1.000
_cell.length_c   1.000
_cell.angle_alpha   90.00
_cell.angle_beta   90.00
_cell.angle_gamma   90.00
#
_symmetry.space_group_name_H-M   'P 1'
#
loop_
_entity.id
_entity.type
_entity.pdbx_description
1 polymer ?
#
loop_
_entity_poly.entity_id
_entity_poly.type
_entity_poly.pdbx_seq_one_letter_code
_entity_poly.pdbx_strand_id
1 'polypeptide(L)'
;MSRRSADCQSAVSPTGSRRNVAIQNSQKISRDFRLHTAPAGCQPATRQTDCLRYNRVASRAATFYDFIVNPAEPNRGLERVKFQLRADGIPDEARNPLRTGIHSRGYLPHVKREGASYFVTFRLADSLPKEVLLRFEQEHAEALRRLTAKATTEQAEEVHRELRRKIERYLDQGAGECHLRQPEIADLVANALRRFHGQQYLLDDWVVMPNHVHVILWPLPNFTLSEILKSRKRHTARQANLFLGRTGETFWQRESYDHWIRNDEEKARIRRYIRMNPVKAGLCKTPEDWKWSSAWPGWNANAAAQPPQT
;
A
#
# COMPACT_ATOMS: atom_id res chain seq x y z
N MET A 1 -62.48 -51.58 -12.03
CA MET A 1 -62.56 -50.48 -11.03
C MET A 1 -61.57 -49.40 -11.47
N SER A 2 -61.73 -48.08 -11.31
CA SER A 2 -62.88 -47.17 -11.21
C SER A 2 -62.37 -45.85 -10.59
N ARG A 3 -62.20 -44.79 -11.41
CA ARG A 3 -62.31 -43.35 -11.04
C ARG A 3 -61.19 -42.78 -10.12
N ARG A 4 -60.77 -41.51 -10.20
CA ARG A 4 -61.06 -40.29 -11.02
C ARG A 4 -59.77 -39.42 -11.04
N SER A 5 -59.41 -38.63 -12.07
CA SER A 5 -59.92 -37.28 -12.46
C SER A 5 -59.78 -36.23 -11.34
N ALA A 6 -59.36 -34.97 -11.53
CA ALA A 6 -59.19 -34.08 -12.71
C ALA A 6 -57.92 -33.19 -12.51
N ASP A 7 -57.27 -32.49 -13.47
CA ASP A 7 -57.71 -31.48 -14.47
C ASP A 7 -58.37 -30.22 -13.85
N CYS A 8 -58.17 -28.96 -14.28
CA CYS A 8 -57.55 -28.35 -15.49
C CYS A 8 -56.95 -26.94 -15.15
N GLN A 9 -56.05 -26.30 -15.94
CA GLN A 9 -56.29 -25.31 -17.04
C GLN A 9 -57.41 -24.26 -16.76
N SER A 10 -57.38 -22.98 -17.19
CA SER A 10 -56.41 -22.05 -17.86
C SER A 10 -56.99 -20.58 -17.72
N ALA A 11 -56.72 -19.47 -18.45
CA ALA A 11 -55.96 -19.14 -19.67
C ALA A 11 -55.73 -17.59 -19.85
N VAL A 12 -54.80 -17.20 -20.75
CA VAL A 12 -54.88 -16.03 -21.71
C VAL A 12 -54.81 -14.56 -21.20
N SER A 13 -54.28 -13.67 -22.07
CA SER A 13 -54.08 -12.19 -21.95
C SER A 13 -55.09 -11.41 -22.85
N PRO A 14 -54.90 -10.16 -23.40
CA PRO A 14 -53.91 -9.08 -23.24
C PRO A 14 -54.49 -7.61 -23.20
N THR A 15 -53.66 -6.59 -23.50
CA THR A 15 -53.96 -5.21 -23.98
C THR A 15 -54.02 -4.02 -22.98
N GLY A 16 -53.73 -2.81 -23.50
CA GLY A 16 -53.86 -1.49 -22.84
C GLY A 16 -52.61 -1.01 -22.06
N SER A 17 -51.77 -0.03 -22.42
CA SER A 17 -51.82 1.27 -23.14
C SER A 17 -51.78 2.52 -22.22
N ARG A 18 -50.58 3.13 -22.12
CA ARG A 18 -50.28 4.58 -21.92
C ARG A 18 -50.95 5.33 -20.74
N ARG A 19 -50.13 5.94 -19.86
CA ARG A 19 -49.87 7.42 -19.86
C ARG A 19 -48.86 7.83 -18.77
N ASN A 20 -48.24 9.00 -18.98
CA ASN A 20 -47.40 9.69 -17.99
C ASN A 20 -48.25 10.43 -16.96
N VAL A 21 -47.75 10.55 -15.72
CA VAL A 21 -47.83 11.79 -14.93
C VAL A 21 -46.49 11.97 -14.20
N ALA A 22 -45.91 13.16 -14.29
CA ALA A 22 -44.83 13.60 -13.40
C ALA A 22 -45.40 14.64 -12.44
N ILE A 23 -44.95 14.64 -11.17
CA ILE A 23 -45.33 15.65 -10.19
C ILE A 23 -44.07 16.35 -9.69
N GLN A 24 -43.92 17.61 -10.09
CA GLN A 24 -43.11 18.60 -9.39
C GLN A 24 -44.04 19.43 -8.48
N ASN A 25 -43.61 19.73 -7.26
CA ASN A 25 -44.07 20.83 -6.40
C ASN A 25 -43.21 20.85 -5.11
N SER A 26 -42.96 21.97 -4.44
CA SER A 26 -43.17 23.39 -4.81
C SER A 26 -42.28 24.33 -3.98
N GLN A 27 -42.31 25.62 -4.33
CA GLN A 27 -41.56 26.76 -3.76
C GLN A 27 -41.79 26.93 -2.23
N LYS A 28 -40.83 27.32 -1.38
CA LYS A 28 -39.89 28.47 -1.33
C LYS A 28 -40.47 29.73 -0.63
N ILE A 29 -40.36 29.79 0.69
CA ILE A 29 -40.56 30.97 1.56
C ILE A 29 -39.51 30.90 2.71
N SER A 30 -39.10 31.96 3.42
CA SER A 30 -38.39 33.20 3.01
C SER A 30 -38.66 34.33 4.02
N ARG A 31 -37.62 35.08 4.45
CA ARG A 31 -37.63 36.23 5.41
C ARG A 31 -38.03 35.89 6.85
N ASP A 32 -37.71 36.70 7.87
CA ASP A 32 -36.62 37.67 8.10
C ASP A 32 -36.54 37.91 9.62
N PHE A 33 -35.36 38.15 10.21
CA PHE A 33 -35.26 38.85 11.50
C PHE A 33 -33.93 39.59 11.63
N ARG A 34 -33.94 40.80 12.19
CA ARG A 34 -32.75 41.66 12.24
C ARG A 34 -32.68 42.53 13.51
N LEU A 35 -31.48 42.61 14.07
CA LEU A 35 -30.92 43.69 14.91
C LEU A 35 -31.60 44.04 16.25
N HIS A 36 -30.82 43.86 17.32
CA HIS A 36 -30.56 44.92 18.30
C HIS A 36 -29.04 44.91 18.60
N THR A 37 -28.28 45.86 18.04
CA THR A 37 -27.73 47.07 18.70
C THR A 37 -26.62 46.80 19.73
N ALA A 38 -25.39 47.18 19.39
CA ALA A 38 -24.21 47.19 20.26
C ALA A 38 -23.93 48.60 20.84
N PRO A 39 -23.18 48.67 21.94
CA PRO A 39 -21.93 49.44 21.96
C PRO A 39 -20.78 48.67 22.67
N ALA A 40 -19.49 49.02 22.58
CA ALA A 40 -18.74 49.92 21.70
C ALA A 40 -17.23 49.51 21.78
N GLY A 41 -16.37 50.12 20.94
CA GLY A 41 -14.94 50.26 21.31
C GLY A 41 -13.89 49.46 20.52
N CYS A 42 -13.90 49.50 19.18
CA CYS A 42 -12.67 49.70 18.39
C CYS A 42 -12.98 50.02 16.92
N GLN A 43 -12.17 50.88 16.29
CA GLN A 43 -12.30 51.28 14.89
C GLN A 43 -11.43 50.40 13.98
N PRO A 44 -11.93 49.93 12.82
CA PRO A 44 -11.12 49.22 11.84
C PRO A 44 -10.31 50.20 10.98
N ALA A 45 -9.11 50.58 11.44
CA ALA A 45 -8.19 51.39 10.67
C ALA A 45 -7.47 50.56 9.58
N THR A 46 -7.69 50.98 8.34
CA THR A 46 -7.08 50.47 7.10
C THR A 46 -5.54 50.38 7.13
N ARG A 47 -4.98 49.18 6.92
CA ARG A 47 -3.94 48.90 5.89
C ARG A 47 -3.55 47.41 5.78
N GLN A 48 -3.16 47.02 4.56
CA GLN A 48 -2.89 45.65 4.13
C GLN A 48 -1.40 45.26 4.31
N THR A 49 -0.85 45.43 5.51
CA THR A 49 0.56 45.12 5.80
C THR A 49 0.79 44.66 7.25
N ASP A 50 0.61 43.36 7.55
CA ASP A 50 1.61 42.58 8.31
C ASP A 50 1.21 41.09 8.45
N CYS A 51 1.76 40.25 7.58
CA CYS A 51 1.82 38.79 7.74
C CYS A 51 3.08 38.18 7.08
N LEU A 52 4.13 38.99 6.92
CA LEU A 52 5.37 38.63 6.20
C LEU A 52 6.63 38.79 7.07
N ARG A 53 6.52 38.45 8.37
CA ARG A 53 7.65 38.44 9.33
C ARG A 53 7.78 37.13 10.12
N TYR A 54 7.55 35.99 9.47
CA TYR A 54 7.95 34.68 10.01
C TYR A 54 8.58 33.74 8.97
N ASN A 55 9.37 34.29 8.04
CA ASN A 55 10.10 33.50 7.05
C ASN A 55 11.38 34.23 6.55
N ARG A 56 12.32 34.53 7.48
CA ARG A 56 13.60 35.18 7.09
C ARG A 56 14.84 34.83 7.92
N VAL A 57 14.86 33.69 8.62
CA VAL A 57 16.08 33.12 9.24
C VAL A 57 16.20 31.61 8.92
N ALA A 58 16.21 31.27 7.64
CA ALA A 58 16.46 29.91 7.14
C ALA A 58 17.20 29.84 5.78
N SER A 59 17.48 30.99 5.16
CA SER A 59 17.86 31.10 3.73
C SER A 59 19.31 30.76 3.37
N ARG A 60 20.00 29.92 4.18
CA ARG A 60 21.38 29.46 3.92
C ARG A 60 21.65 27.98 4.28
N ALA A 61 20.60 27.15 4.41
CA ALA A 61 20.73 25.71 4.65
C ALA A 61 19.89 24.83 3.69
N ALA A 62 19.53 25.37 2.51
CA ALA A 62 18.58 24.78 1.57
C ALA A 62 19.18 24.59 0.16
N THR A 63 20.35 23.93 0.06
CA THR A 63 21.14 23.84 -1.18
C THR A 63 21.50 22.41 -1.61
N PHE A 64 20.59 21.45 -1.35
CA PHE A 64 20.66 20.13 -1.99
C PHE A 64 19.27 19.50 -2.23
N TYR A 65 18.34 19.61 -1.27
CA TYR A 65 17.02 18.99 -1.37
C TYR A 65 16.12 19.62 -2.45
N ASP A 66 16.13 20.97 -2.55
CA ASP A 66 15.32 21.72 -3.51
C ASP A 66 15.74 21.51 -4.98
N PHE A 67 16.97 21.05 -5.24
CA PHE A 67 17.45 20.80 -6.60
C PHE A 67 16.86 19.51 -7.22
N ILE A 68 16.36 18.59 -6.40
CA ILE A 68 15.84 17.29 -6.86
C ILE A 68 14.31 17.33 -7.07
N VAL A 69 13.59 18.27 -6.45
CA VAL A 69 12.12 18.30 -6.44
C VAL A 69 11.57 19.69 -6.82
N ASN A 70 11.77 20.09 -8.07
CA ASN A 70 11.01 21.19 -8.67
C ASN A 70 10.40 20.76 -10.04
N PRO A 71 9.22 20.13 -10.05
CA PRO A 71 8.59 19.61 -11.27
C PRO A 71 7.80 20.68 -12.05
N ALA A 72 8.00 21.98 -11.78
CA ALA A 72 7.13 23.06 -12.26
C ALA A 72 7.55 23.70 -13.60
N GLU A 73 8.79 23.49 -14.08
CA GLU A 73 9.25 24.06 -15.36
C GLU A 73 9.22 23.01 -16.49
N PRO A 74 8.42 23.21 -17.56
CA PRO A 74 8.43 22.32 -18.71
C PRO A 74 9.70 22.53 -19.54
N ASN A 75 10.59 21.54 -19.54
CA ASN A 75 11.83 21.55 -20.33
C ASN A 75 11.50 21.58 -21.83
N ARG A 76 11.57 22.78 -22.42
CA ARG A 76 11.24 23.04 -23.84
C ARG A 76 12.13 22.25 -24.82
N GLY A 77 13.33 21.84 -24.42
CA GLY A 77 14.19 20.95 -25.21
C GLY A 77 13.59 19.54 -25.32
N LEU A 78 13.15 18.97 -24.20
CA LEU A 78 12.48 17.65 -24.19
C LEU A 78 11.15 17.66 -24.95
N GLU A 79 10.33 18.71 -24.82
CA GLU A 79 9.07 18.80 -25.57
C GLU A 79 9.31 18.94 -27.09
N ARG A 80 10.36 19.67 -27.50
CA ARG A 80 10.76 19.76 -28.91
C ARG A 80 11.22 18.39 -29.46
N VAL A 81 11.98 17.61 -28.68
CA VAL A 81 12.39 16.25 -29.07
C VAL A 81 11.19 15.31 -29.18
N LYS A 82 10.25 15.33 -28.21
CA LYS A 82 9.00 14.55 -28.30
C LYS A 82 8.16 14.91 -29.53
N PHE A 83 8.08 16.20 -29.86
CA PHE A 83 7.35 16.66 -31.05
C PHE A 83 8.00 16.12 -32.33
N GLN A 84 9.33 16.15 -32.42
CA GLN A 84 10.09 15.58 -33.53
C GLN A 84 9.80 14.07 -33.68
N LEU A 85 9.96 13.29 -32.61
CA LEU A 85 9.72 11.83 -32.61
C LEU A 85 8.30 11.46 -33.07
N ARG A 86 7.29 12.21 -32.62
CA ARG A 86 5.89 12.00 -33.05
C ARG A 86 5.67 12.37 -34.53
N ALA A 87 6.37 13.37 -35.06
CA ALA A 87 6.33 13.73 -36.48
C ALA A 87 7.03 12.67 -37.35
N ASP A 88 8.09 12.06 -36.83
CA ASP A 88 8.82 10.94 -37.45
C ASP A 88 8.09 9.59 -37.30
N GLY A 89 6.83 9.61 -36.83
CA GLY A 89 5.95 8.42 -36.72
C GLY A 89 6.25 7.52 -35.51
N ILE A 90 7.20 7.87 -34.65
CA ILE A 90 7.54 7.10 -33.44
C ILE A 90 6.51 7.45 -32.35
N PRO A 91 5.71 6.48 -31.86
CA PRO A 91 4.76 6.75 -30.78
C PRO A 91 5.50 7.12 -29.49
N ASP A 92 4.94 8.10 -28.76
CA ASP A 92 5.43 8.50 -27.44
C ASP A 92 5.38 7.27 -26.51
N GLU A 93 6.56 6.72 -26.16
CA GLU A 93 6.69 5.40 -25.53
C GLU A 93 5.69 5.23 -24.38
N ALA A 94 4.91 4.14 -24.39
CA ALA A 94 3.85 3.88 -23.43
C ALA A 94 4.38 3.87 -21.99
N ARG A 95 4.39 5.06 -21.37
CA ARG A 95 5.16 5.51 -20.20
C ARG A 95 5.73 4.37 -19.36
N ASN A 96 6.89 3.84 -19.76
CA ASN A 96 7.38 2.55 -19.29
C ASN A 96 7.34 2.44 -17.74
N PRO A 97 6.46 1.59 -17.17
CA PRO A 97 6.25 1.52 -15.72
C PRO A 97 7.42 0.87 -14.96
N LEU A 98 8.34 0.23 -15.70
CA LEU A 98 9.56 -0.44 -15.25
C LEU A 98 10.77 0.52 -15.16
N ARG A 99 10.64 1.75 -15.69
CA ARG A 99 11.74 2.74 -15.74
C ARG A 99 12.35 2.95 -14.34
N THR A 100 13.64 2.64 -14.22
CA THR A 100 14.38 2.69 -12.95
C THR A 100 14.33 4.12 -12.38
N GLY A 101 13.99 4.26 -11.09
CA GLY A 101 13.82 5.57 -10.47
C GLY A 101 13.15 5.54 -9.09
N ILE A 102 13.24 6.66 -8.38
CA ILE A 102 12.58 6.88 -7.09
C ILE A 102 11.12 7.29 -7.36
N HIS A 103 10.18 6.51 -6.85
CA HIS A 103 8.76 6.84 -6.88
C HIS A 103 8.27 7.21 -5.47
N SER A 104 7.75 8.43 -5.34
CA SER A 104 6.96 8.86 -4.18
C SER A 104 5.48 8.97 -4.57
N ARG A 105 4.60 8.57 -3.66
CA ARG A 105 3.16 8.89 -3.69
C ARG A 105 2.73 9.67 -2.43
N GLY A 106 3.65 10.48 -1.90
CA GLY A 106 3.39 11.40 -0.79
C GLY A 106 4.02 11.01 0.55
N TYR A 107 4.39 9.73 0.75
CA TYR A 107 5.19 9.29 1.91
C TYR A 107 6.02 8.05 1.54
N LEU A 108 7.23 7.97 2.09
CA LEU A 108 8.33 7.00 1.83
C LEU A 108 8.79 6.90 0.34
N PRO A 109 10.10 7.03 0.05
CA PRO A 109 10.62 6.89 -1.31
C PRO A 109 10.89 5.42 -1.69
N HIS A 110 10.21 4.93 -2.73
CA HIS A 110 10.41 3.57 -3.25
C HIS A 110 11.38 3.58 -4.44
N VAL A 111 12.49 2.87 -4.36
CA VAL A 111 13.43 2.69 -5.49
C VAL A 111 12.95 1.53 -6.35
N LYS A 112 12.47 1.81 -7.56
CA LYS A 112 12.29 0.77 -8.58
C LYS A 112 13.58 0.57 -9.38
N ARG A 113 13.91 -0.69 -9.60
CA ARG A 113 14.90 -1.18 -10.56
C ARG A 113 14.37 -2.46 -11.22
N GLU A 114 14.49 -2.57 -12.53
CA GLU A 114 14.16 -3.79 -13.28
C GLU A 114 15.21 -4.89 -13.02
N GLY A 115 14.82 -6.16 -13.06
CA GLY A 115 15.72 -7.29 -12.76
C GLY A 115 16.11 -7.45 -11.27
N ALA A 116 15.52 -6.67 -10.36
CA ALA A 116 15.89 -6.66 -8.95
C ALA A 116 15.07 -7.61 -8.07
N SER A 117 15.73 -8.20 -7.06
CA SER A 117 15.07 -8.83 -5.91
C SER A 117 14.70 -7.80 -4.85
N TYR A 118 13.50 -7.91 -4.27
CA TYR A 118 12.98 -7.02 -3.24
C TYR A 118 12.59 -7.81 -2.01
N PHE A 119 13.01 -7.32 -0.84
CA PHE A 119 12.39 -7.66 0.44
C PHE A 119 11.16 -6.77 0.63
N VAL A 120 10.03 -7.36 1.02
CA VAL A 120 8.76 -6.65 1.22
C VAL A 120 8.17 -7.05 2.57
N THR A 121 7.60 -6.07 3.28
CA THR A 121 6.75 -6.30 4.44
C THR A 121 5.38 -5.66 4.21
N PHE A 122 4.31 -6.44 4.34
CA PHE A 122 2.93 -5.92 4.39
C PHE A 122 2.18 -6.53 5.58
N ARG A 123 1.28 -5.75 6.20
CA ARG A 123 0.73 -6.05 7.53
C ARG A 123 -0.73 -5.65 7.68
N LEU A 124 -1.43 -6.24 8.64
CA LEU A 124 -2.82 -5.91 8.95
C LEU A 124 -2.95 -4.42 9.32
N ALA A 125 -4.10 -3.80 9.06
CA ALA A 125 -4.27 -2.35 9.19
C ALA A 125 -4.14 -1.82 10.64
N ASP A 126 -4.44 -2.67 11.60
CA ASP A 126 -4.42 -2.48 13.06
C ASP A 126 -3.07 -2.84 13.71
N SER A 127 -2.27 -3.68 13.07
CA SER A 127 -1.01 -4.25 13.60
C SER A 127 0.06 -3.24 14.04
N LEU A 128 -0.03 -1.99 13.60
CA LEU A 128 0.69 -0.86 14.19
C LEU A 128 -0.29 0.31 14.36
N PRO A 129 -0.85 0.51 15.58
CA PRO A 129 -1.74 1.63 15.88
C PRO A 129 -1.07 2.98 15.59
N LYS A 130 -1.87 3.97 15.20
CA LYS A 130 -1.38 5.28 14.75
C LYS A 130 -0.57 5.99 15.83
N GLU A 131 -0.92 5.77 17.09
CA GLU A 131 -0.32 6.34 18.29
C GLU A 131 1.11 5.79 18.48
N VAL A 132 1.30 4.50 18.21
CA VAL A 132 2.61 3.82 18.26
C VAL A 132 3.49 4.26 17.09
N LEU A 133 2.91 4.39 15.89
CA LEU A 133 3.61 4.92 14.72
C LEU A 133 4.08 6.36 14.96
N LEU A 134 3.19 7.26 15.41
CA LEU A 134 3.52 8.65 15.70
C LEU A 134 4.62 8.77 16.76
N ARG A 135 4.60 7.95 17.82
CA ARG A 135 5.67 7.92 18.83
C ARG A 135 7.01 7.51 18.20
N PHE A 136 7.03 6.45 17.40
CA PHE A 136 8.27 6.02 16.71
C PHE A 136 8.76 7.05 15.69
N GLU A 137 7.87 7.74 14.99
CA GLU A 137 8.19 8.85 14.08
C GLU A 137 8.77 10.07 14.83
N GLN A 138 8.26 10.39 16.03
CA GLN A 138 8.80 11.42 16.92
C GLN A 138 10.21 11.06 17.42
N GLU A 139 10.38 9.85 17.98
CA GLU A 139 11.69 9.34 18.42
C GLU A 139 12.73 9.36 17.28
N HIS A 140 12.31 9.02 16.06
CA HIS A 140 13.14 9.04 14.87
C HIS A 140 13.48 10.47 14.40
N ALA A 141 12.50 11.39 14.41
CA ALA A 141 12.73 12.80 14.07
C ALA A 141 13.68 13.47 15.09
N GLU A 142 13.58 13.12 16.37
CA GLU A 142 14.57 13.53 17.38
C GLU A 142 15.96 12.94 17.12
N ALA A 143 16.06 11.64 16.82
CA ALA A 143 17.33 11.00 16.52
C ALA A 143 18.04 11.66 15.31
N LEU A 144 17.28 12.01 14.25
CA LEU A 144 17.81 12.78 13.13
C LEU A 144 18.23 14.20 13.53
N ARG A 145 17.49 14.89 14.40
CA ARG A 145 17.87 16.24 14.91
C ARG A 145 19.12 16.22 15.80
N ARG A 146 19.47 15.08 16.39
CA ARG A 146 20.70 14.89 17.19
C ARG A 146 21.93 14.64 16.31
N LEU A 147 21.76 14.34 15.02
CA LEU A 147 22.86 14.28 14.06
C LEU A 147 23.36 15.71 13.76
N THR A 148 24.68 15.90 13.73
CA THR A 148 25.27 17.21 13.39
C THR A 148 25.08 17.54 11.91
N ALA A 149 25.21 18.83 11.55
CA ALA A 149 25.21 19.26 10.14
C ALA A 149 26.40 18.72 9.31
N LYS A 150 27.34 17.96 9.92
CA LYS A 150 28.43 17.23 9.24
C LYS A 150 28.20 15.70 9.21
N ALA A 151 27.02 15.22 9.61
CA ALA A 151 26.74 13.80 9.66
C ALA A 151 26.77 13.15 8.26
N THR A 152 27.28 11.92 8.18
CA THR A 152 27.38 11.18 6.92
C THR A 152 26.03 10.59 6.53
N THR A 153 25.87 10.28 5.24
CA THR A 153 24.70 9.54 4.73
C THR A 153 24.49 8.23 5.48
N GLU A 154 25.57 7.53 5.85
CA GLU A 154 25.52 6.28 6.60
C GLU A 154 24.98 6.46 8.03
N GLN A 155 25.33 7.56 8.72
CA GLN A 155 24.78 7.89 10.04
C GLN A 155 23.28 8.18 9.98
N ALA A 156 22.82 8.89 8.95
CA ALA A 156 21.39 9.10 8.70
C ALA A 156 20.68 7.78 8.32
N GLU A 157 21.28 6.95 7.47
CA GLU A 157 20.75 5.62 7.15
C GLU A 157 20.64 4.73 8.39
N GLU A 158 21.57 4.80 9.36
CA GLU A 158 21.49 3.99 10.58
C GLU A 158 20.31 4.41 11.47
N VAL A 159 20.04 5.72 11.60
CA VAL A 159 18.83 6.22 12.28
C VAL A 159 17.55 5.73 11.58
N HIS A 160 17.54 5.71 10.24
CA HIS A 160 16.46 5.11 9.47
C HIS A 160 16.37 3.57 9.65
N ARG A 161 17.50 2.86 9.81
CA ARG A 161 17.54 1.41 10.09
C ARG A 161 17.00 1.10 11.49
N GLU A 162 17.31 1.90 12.50
CA GLU A 162 16.75 1.72 13.85
C GLU A 162 15.23 1.92 13.92
N LEU A 163 14.66 2.91 13.20
CA LEU A 163 13.21 3.03 13.09
C LEU A 163 12.58 1.75 12.51
N ARG A 164 13.17 1.17 11.46
CA ARG A 164 12.69 -0.09 10.89
C ARG A 164 12.79 -1.26 11.87
N ARG A 165 13.94 -1.42 12.53
CA ARG A 165 14.14 -2.43 13.58
C ARG A 165 13.18 -2.26 14.77
N LYS A 166 12.75 -1.03 15.11
CA LYS A 166 11.71 -0.79 16.13
C LYS A 166 10.33 -1.22 15.64
N ILE A 167 9.98 -0.91 14.40
CA ILE A 167 8.70 -1.32 13.79
C ILE A 167 8.62 -2.85 13.67
N GLU A 168 9.66 -3.51 13.15
CA GLU A 168 9.74 -4.97 13.03
C GLU A 168 9.57 -5.65 14.41
N ARG A 169 10.37 -5.24 15.41
CA ARG A 169 10.24 -5.73 16.80
C ARG A 169 8.86 -5.50 17.42
N TYR A 170 8.09 -4.50 16.97
CA TYR A 170 6.72 -4.28 17.45
C TYR A 170 5.70 -5.19 16.74
N LEU A 171 5.88 -5.45 15.44
CA LEU A 171 5.03 -6.38 14.70
C LEU A 171 5.22 -7.83 15.20
N ASP A 172 6.47 -8.23 15.47
CA ASP A 172 6.85 -9.54 16.03
C ASP A 172 6.14 -9.86 17.36
N GLN A 173 5.72 -8.84 18.14
CA GLN A 173 4.97 -9.02 19.40
C GLN A 173 3.52 -9.48 19.18
N GLY A 174 3.02 -9.53 17.94
CA GLY A 174 1.65 -9.94 17.65
C GLY A 174 0.61 -8.94 18.16
N ALA A 175 0.86 -7.65 17.97
CA ALA A 175 -0.11 -6.57 18.20
C ALA A 175 -1.24 -6.58 17.15
N GLY A 176 -2.42 -6.12 17.55
CA GLY A 176 -3.65 -6.19 16.74
C GLY A 176 -4.40 -7.52 16.89
N GLU A 177 -5.51 -7.65 16.18
CA GLU A 177 -6.43 -8.80 16.17
C GLU A 177 -5.75 -10.10 15.66
N CYS A 178 -4.65 -9.97 14.92
CA CYS A 178 -3.82 -11.08 14.45
C CYS A 178 -4.57 -12.16 13.65
N HIS A 179 -5.41 -11.74 12.69
CA HIS A 179 -6.19 -12.62 11.82
C HIS A 179 -5.38 -13.72 11.11
N LEU A 180 -4.08 -13.51 10.88
CA LEU A 180 -3.20 -14.48 10.23
C LEU A 180 -2.73 -15.60 11.18
N ARG A 181 -3.22 -15.63 12.44
CA ARG A 181 -3.19 -16.83 13.30
C ARG A 181 -4.22 -17.88 12.89
N GLN A 182 -5.28 -17.50 12.17
CA GLN A 182 -6.30 -18.44 11.69
C GLN A 182 -5.75 -19.26 10.52
N PRO A 183 -5.67 -20.60 10.62
CA PRO A 183 -5.04 -21.45 9.60
C PRO A 183 -5.56 -21.23 8.17
N GLU A 184 -6.85 -20.96 8.04
CA GLU A 184 -7.57 -20.74 6.78
C GLU A 184 -7.11 -19.44 6.09
N ILE A 185 -6.93 -18.38 6.89
CA ILE A 185 -6.47 -17.07 6.41
C ILE A 185 -4.96 -17.12 6.11
N ALA A 186 -4.18 -17.83 6.93
CA ALA A 186 -2.76 -18.04 6.70
C ALA A 186 -2.50 -18.89 5.43
N ASP A 187 -3.25 -19.97 5.22
CA ASP A 187 -3.22 -20.79 4.00
C ASP A 187 -3.66 -19.98 2.77
N LEU A 188 -4.73 -19.17 2.88
CA LEU A 188 -5.16 -18.24 1.84
C LEU A 188 -4.02 -17.29 1.40
N VAL A 189 -3.31 -16.69 2.35
CA VAL A 189 -2.21 -15.75 2.06
C VAL A 189 -1.00 -16.47 1.47
N ALA A 190 -0.59 -17.60 2.07
CA ALA A 190 0.50 -18.43 1.56
C ALA A 190 0.23 -18.90 0.13
N ASN A 191 -0.96 -19.44 -0.14
CA ASN A 191 -1.35 -19.90 -1.48
C ASN A 191 -1.47 -18.74 -2.49
N ALA A 192 -1.92 -17.56 -2.06
CA ALA A 192 -1.98 -16.37 -2.92
C ALA A 192 -0.59 -15.82 -3.31
N LEU A 193 0.46 -16.09 -2.52
CA LEU A 193 1.87 -15.88 -2.89
C LEU A 193 2.35 -17.00 -3.83
N ARG A 194 2.26 -18.25 -3.39
CA ARG A 194 2.77 -19.43 -4.12
C ARG A 194 2.24 -19.54 -5.55
N ARG A 195 0.94 -19.26 -5.77
CA ARG A 195 0.24 -19.48 -7.06
C ARG A 195 0.80 -18.72 -8.26
N PHE A 196 1.53 -17.61 -8.05
CA PHE A 196 2.05 -16.76 -9.13
C PHE A 196 3.58 -16.79 -9.24
N HIS A 197 4.22 -17.73 -8.53
CA HIS A 197 5.61 -18.11 -8.76
C HIS A 197 5.83 -18.53 -10.22
N GLY A 198 6.92 -18.07 -10.83
CA GLY A 198 7.24 -18.35 -12.24
C GLY A 198 6.35 -17.63 -13.28
N GLN A 199 5.24 -17.01 -12.86
CA GLN A 199 4.27 -16.36 -13.75
C GLN A 199 4.29 -14.83 -13.68
N GLN A 200 4.43 -14.27 -12.47
CA GLN A 200 4.51 -12.81 -12.25
C GLN A 200 5.79 -12.41 -11.51
N TYR A 201 6.36 -13.33 -10.74
CA TYR A 201 7.60 -13.13 -9.99
C TYR A 201 8.25 -14.47 -9.69
N LEU A 202 9.57 -14.47 -9.52
CA LEU A 202 10.23 -15.51 -8.76
C LEU A 202 10.01 -15.22 -7.26
N LEU A 203 9.67 -16.26 -6.51
CA LEU A 203 9.38 -16.23 -5.08
C LEU A 203 10.53 -16.94 -4.40
N ASP A 204 11.15 -16.28 -3.44
CA ASP A 204 12.34 -16.78 -2.74
C ASP A 204 11.92 -17.16 -1.31
N ASP A 205 12.53 -16.58 -0.27
CA ASP A 205 12.09 -16.78 1.11
C ASP A 205 10.87 -15.92 1.49
N TRP A 206 9.91 -16.50 2.21
CA TRP A 206 8.69 -15.84 2.67
C TRP A 206 8.20 -16.40 4.00
N VAL A 207 7.45 -15.60 4.75
CA VAL A 207 6.73 -16.05 5.96
C VAL A 207 5.46 -15.24 6.18
N VAL A 208 4.38 -15.93 6.55
CA VAL A 208 3.17 -15.34 7.12
C VAL A 208 3.27 -15.42 8.64
N MET A 209 3.25 -14.25 9.28
CA MET A 209 3.26 -14.06 10.73
C MET A 209 1.86 -13.63 11.21
N PRO A 210 1.51 -13.77 12.50
CA PRO A 210 0.18 -13.47 13.06
C PRO A 210 -0.53 -12.20 12.57
N ASN A 211 0.22 -11.13 12.31
CA ASN A 211 -0.30 -9.81 11.90
C ASN A 211 0.42 -9.21 10.67
N HIS A 212 1.39 -9.91 10.08
CA HIS A 212 2.18 -9.40 8.96
C HIS A 212 2.75 -10.50 8.07
N VAL A 213 3.33 -10.10 6.94
CA VAL A 213 3.97 -11.00 5.96
C VAL A 213 5.29 -10.39 5.55
N HIS A 214 6.35 -11.20 5.57
CA HIS A 214 7.62 -10.88 4.95
C HIS A 214 7.81 -11.75 3.70
N VAL A 215 8.34 -11.18 2.62
CA VAL A 215 8.65 -11.92 1.39
C VAL A 215 9.82 -11.31 0.64
N ILE A 216 10.75 -12.15 0.18
CA ILE A 216 11.66 -11.85 -0.90
C ILE A 216 11.01 -12.31 -2.21
N LEU A 217 10.84 -11.39 -3.16
CA LEU A 217 10.41 -11.72 -4.51
C LEU A 217 11.15 -10.89 -5.56
N TRP A 218 11.24 -11.43 -6.77
CA TRP A 218 11.81 -10.76 -7.94
C TRP A 218 10.73 -10.69 -9.02
N PRO A 219 10.16 -9.49 -9.31
CA PRO A 219 9.20 -9.30 -10.39
C PRO A 219 9.76 -9.73 -11.75
N LEU A 220 8.99 -10.51 -12.50
CA LEU A 220 9.33 -10.85 -13.89
C LEU A 220 9.09 -9.63 -14.82
N PRO A 221 9.70 -9.61 -16.02
CA PRO A 221 9.45 -8.56 -17.01
C PRO A 221 7.96 -8.31 -17.25
N ASN A 222 7.60 -7.05 -17.49
CA ASN A 222 6.22 -6.55 -17.61
C ASN A 222 5.38 -6.50 -16.33
N PHE A 223 5.89 -6.92 -15.15
CA PHE A 223 5.18 -6.78 -13.87
C PHE A 223 5.90 -5.82 -12.91
N THR A 224 5.24 -4.77 -12.43
CA THR A 224 5.81 -3.98 -11.33
C THR A 224 5.50 -4.60 -9.96
N LEU A 225 6.41 -4.40 -9.01
CA LEU A 225 6.22 -4.74 -7.60
C LEU A 225 4.90 -4.18 -7.05
N SER A 226 4.56 -2.93 -7.40
CA SER A 226 3.33 -2.26 -6.94
C SER A 226 2.07 -2.94 -7.46
N GLU A 227 2.06 -3.47 -8.68
CA GLU A 227 0.92 -4.20 -9.26
C GLU A 227 0.77 -5.59 -8.65
N ILE A 228 1.88 -6.31 -8.48
CA ILE A 228 1.92 -7.60 -7.77
C ILE A 228 1.32 -7.44 -6.37
N LEU A 229 1.86 -6.53 -5.55
CA LEU A 229 1.43 -6.33 -4.16
C LEU A 229 -0.03 -5.83 -4.08
N LYS A 230 -0.44 -4.90 -4.95
CA LYS A 230 -1.84 -4.44 -5.02
C LYS A 230 -2.79 -5.60 -5.38
N SER A 231 -2.40 -6.46 -6.31
CA SER A 231 -3.16 -7.64 -6.74
C SER A 231 -3.27 -8.66 -5.60
N ARG A 232 -2.15 -9.02 -4.96
CA ARG A 232 -2.11 -9.93 -3.80
C ARG A 232 -2.97 -9.40 -2.66
N LYS A 233 -2.71 -8.18 -2.16
CA LYS A 233 -3.41 -7.57 -1.03
C LYS A 233 -4.91 -7.43 -1.29
N ARG A 234 -5.34 -7.04 -2.50
CA ARG A 234 -6.77 -6.94 -2.85
C ARG A 234 -7.48 -8.29 -2.84
N HIS A 235 -6.84 -9.34 -3.36
CA HIS A 235 -7.42 -10.69 -3.36
C HIS A 235 -7.54 -11.25 -1.94
N THR A 236 -6.45 -11.24 -1.17
CA THR A 236 -6.43 -11.82 0.18
C THR A 236 -7.31 -11.04 1.15
N ALA A 237 -7.34 -9.70 1.11
CA ALA A 237 -8.25 -8.91 1.94
C ALA A 237 -9.72 -9.24 1.67
N ARG A 238 -10.12 -9.40 0.40
CA ARG A 238 -11.51 -9.74 0.06
C ARG A 238 -11.90 -11.11 0.59
N GLN A 239 -11.02 -12.11 0.52
CA GLN A 239 -11.32 -13.46 0.99
C GLN A 239 -11.25 -13.56 2.52
N ALA A 240 -10.25 -12.94 3.16
CA ALA A 240 -10.13 -12.90 4.61
C ALA A 240 -11.32 -12.18 5.28
N ASN A 241 -11.75 -11.03 4.74
CA ASN A 241 -12.95 -10.35 5.24
C ASN A 241 -14.21 -11.23 5.13
N LEU A 242 -14.36 -12.01 4.05
CA LEU A 242 -15.48 -12.94 3.91
C LEU A 242 -15.44 -14.08 4.93
N PHE A 243 -14.26 -14.66 5.21
CA PHE A 243 -14.09 -15.65 6.29
C PHE A 243 -14.40 -15.07 7.67
N LEU A 244 -14.06 -13.80 7.90
CA LEU A 244 -14.32 -13.08 9.16
C LEU A 244 -15.75 -12.49 9.27
N GLY A 245 -16.60 -12.65 8.25
CA GLY A 245 -17.95 -12.06 8.21
C GLY A 245 -17.99 -10.53 8.03
N ARG A 246 -16.85 -9.90 7.68
CA ARG A 246 -16.65 -8.45 7.65
C ARG A 246 -16.95 -7.85 6.28
N THR A 247 -17.56 -6.68 6.26
CA THR A 247 -17.88 -5.92 5.03
C THR A 247 -17.42 -4.48 5.16
N GLY A 248 -16.72 -3.95 4.14
CA GLY A 248 -16.21 -2.57 4.11
C GLY A 248 -14.91 -2.32 4.91
N GLU A 249 -14.55 -3.21 5.83
CA GLU A 249 -13.35 -3.07 6.66
C GLU A 249 -12.02 -3.20 5.91
N THR A 250 -11.00 -2.48 6.41
CA THR A 250 -9.65 -2.45 5.83
C THR A 250 -8.77 -3.52 6.46
N PHE A 251 -8.60 -4.66 5.77
CA PHE A 251 -7.81 -5.79 6.27
C PHE A 251 -6.29 -5.50 6.33
N TRP A 252 -5.70 -5.06 5.22
CA TRP A 252 -4.28 -4.70 5.14
C TRP A 252 -4.07 -3.20 5.31
N GLN A 253 -2.97 -2.79 5.95
CA GLN A 253 -2.44 -1.43 5.82
C GLN A 253 -2.30 -1.08 4.33
N ARG A 254 -2.72 0.14 3.93
CA ARG A 254 -2.73 0.58 2.52
C ARG A 254 -1.39 0.38 1.83
N GLU A 255 -0.35 1.03 2.34
CA GLU A 255 1.02 0.88 1.83
C GLU A 255 1.70 -0.41 2.31
N SER A 256 2.85 -0.71 1.72
CA SER A 256 3.75 -1.79 2.11
C SER A 256 5.15 -1.20 2.27
N TYR A 257 6.00 -1.81 3.09
CA TYR A 257 7.44 -1.52 3.05
C TYR A 257 8.09 -2.39 1.98
N ASP A 258 9.02 -1.83 1.20
CA ASP A 258 9.92 -2.58 0.34
C ASP A 258 11.36 -2.05 0.39
N HIS A 259 12.30 -2.95 0.11
CA HIS A 259 13.74 -2.72 0.09
C HIS A 259 14.37 -3.50 -1.08
N TRP A 260 15.07 -2.79 -1.96
CA TRP A 260 15.85 -3.43 -3.01
C TRP A 260 17.11 -4.09 -2.41
N ILE A 261 17.22 -5.41 -2.57
CA ILE A 261 18.34 -6.23 -2.11
C ILE A 261 19.54 -6.02 -3.03
N ARG A 262 20.65 -5.53 -2.49
CA ARG A 262 21.80 -5.03 -3.27
C ARG A 262 22.81 -6.12 -3.67
N ASN A 263 22.99 -7.14 -2.84
CA ASN A 263 23.96 -8.25 -3.04
C ASN A 263 23.50 -9.54 -2.35
N ASP A 264 24.21 -10.65 -2.58
CA ASP A 264 23.84 -11.97 -2.07
C ASP A 264 24.10 -12.14 -0.56
N GLU A 265 25.03 -11.39 0.03
CA GLU A 265 25.24 -11.36 1.48
C GLU A 265 24.04 -10.72 2.20
N GLU A 266 23.52 -9.61 1.66
CA GLU A 266 22.27 -9.01 2.14
C GLU A 266 21.09 -9.97 1.92
N LYS A 267 21.02 -10.63 0.76
CA LYS A 267 20.00 -11.63 0.47
C LYS A 267 20.02 -12.77 1.48
N ALA A 268 21.17 -13.39 1.73
CA ALA A 268 21.34 -14.45 2.71
C ALA A 268 20.96 -14.01 4.14
N ARG A 269 21.33 -12.79 4.53
CA ARG A 269 20.93 -12.18 5.82
C ARG A 269 19.41 -12.05 5.94
N ILE A 270 18.73 -11.57 4.90
CA ILE A 270 17.26 -11.39 4.90
C ILE A 270 16.55 -12.75 4.83
N ARG A 271 17.02 -13.70 4.02
CA ARG A 271 16.54 -15.09 3.99
C ARG A 271 16.58 -15.70 5.40
N ARG A 272 17.72 -15.59 6.10
CA ARG A 272 17.86 -16.07 7.49
C ARG A 272 16.95 -15.31 8.46
N TYR A 273 16.76 -14.00 8.29
CA TYR A 273 15.82 -13.23 9.11
C TYR A 273 14.38 -13.76 8.97
N ILE A 274 13.92 -13.96 7.74
CA ILE A 274 12.57 -14.48 7.41
C ILE A 274 12.34 -15.84 8.05
N ARG A 275 13.22 -16.82 7.80
CA ARG A 275 13.09 -18.19 8.34
C ARG A 275 13.11 -18.21 9.87
N MET A 276 13.93 -17.37 10.50
CA MET A 276 14.04 -17.30 11.96
C MET A 276 12.97 -16.45 12.65
N ASN A 277 12.11 -15.70 11.92
CA ASN A 277 11.15 -14.80 12.56
C ASN A 277 10.12 -15.58 13.44
N PRO A 278 9.45 -16.65 12.98
CA PRO A 278 8.54 -17.45 13.81
C PRO A 278 9.17 -17.95 15.13
N VAL A 279 10.42 -18.41 15.07
CA VAL A 279 11.18 -18.89 16.24
C VAL A 279 11.47 -17.74 17.22
N LYS A 280 11.86 -16.56 16.71
CA LYS A 280 12.09 -15.37 17.54
C LYS A 280 10.80 -14.84 18.20
N ALA A 281 9.67 -14.97 17.51
CA ALA A 281 8.35 -14.63 18.03
C ALA A 281 7.76 -15.72 18.95
N GLY A 282 8.50 -16.81 19.23
CA GLY A 282 8.07 -17.90 20.10
C GLY A 282 6.95 -18.78 19.55
N LEU A 283 6.70 -18.73 18.23
CA LEU A 283 5.60 -19.44 17.58
C LEU A 283 5.91 -20.91 17.26
N CYS A 284 7.20 -21.27 17.22
CA CYS A 284 7.69 -22.62 16.96
C CYS A 284 9.12 -22.83 17.49
N LYS A 285 9.66 -24.06 17.43
CA LYS A 285 10.99 -24.38 17.96
C LYS A 285 12.07 -24.24 16.89
N THR A 286 11.83 -24.69 15.66
CA THR A 286 12.71 -24.49 14.51
C THR A 286 11.97 -23.83 13.35
N PRO A 287 12.65 -23.21 12.37
CA PRO A 287 12.01 -22.62 11.19
C PRO A 287 11.10 -23.59 10.42
N GLU A 288 11.51 -24.86 10.37
CA GLU A 288 10.87 -25.93 9.60
C GLU A 288 9.50 -26.34 10.19
N ASP A 289 9.27 -26.10 11.48
CA ASP A 289 7.97 -26.29 12.15
C ASP A 289 6.88 -25.34 11.60
N TRP A 290 7.25 -24.14 11.13
CA TRP A 290 6.27 -23.09 10.81
C TRP A 290 5.71 -23.24 9.40
N LYS A 291 4.59 -23.98 9.28
CA LYS A 291 3.84 -24.28 8.05
C LYS A 291 3.77 -23.14 7.03
N TRP A 292 3.54 -21.91 7.49
CA TRP A 292 3.37 -20.74 6.63
C TRP A 292 4.68 -20.00 6.35
N SER A 293 5.74 -20.74 6.03
CA SER A 293 7.03 -20.20 5.61
C SER A 293 7.64 -20.98 4.44
N SER A 294 8.65 -20.38 3.83
CA SER A 294 9.58 -21.05 2.92
C SER A 294 10.53 -22.04 3.58
N ALA A 295 10.60 -22.10 4.92
CA ALA A 295 11.39 -23.09 5.65
C ALA A 295 10.64 -24.41 5.89
N TRP A 296 9.30 -24.39 5.84
CA TRP A 296 8.49 -25.58 6.01
C TRP A 296 8.75 -26.61 4.89
N PRO A 297 9.10 -27.88 5.20
CA PRO A 297 9.43 -28.88 4.18
C PRO A 297 8.31 -29.19 3.16
N GLY A 298 7.06 -28.85 3.46
CA GLY A 298 5.94 -28.94 2.50
C GLY A 298 5.90 -27.81 1.45
N TRP A 299 6.82 -26.85 1.52
CA TRP A 299 7.10 -25.91 0.43
C TRP A 299 8.28 -26.40 -0.42
N ASN A 300 8.01 -26.69 -1.69
CA ASN A 300 9.03 -26.94 -2.70
C ASN A 300 8.81 -25.97 -3.87
N ALA A 301 9.71 -24.98 -4.00
CA ALA A 301 9.64 -23.98 -5.06
C ALA A 301 9.68 -24.60 -6.47
N ASN A 302 10.50 -25.66 -6.66
CA ASN A 302 10.64 -26.34 -7.95
C ASN A 302 9.36 -27.08 -8.37
N ALA A 303 8.54 -27.52 -7.41
CA ALA A 303 7.22 -28.11 -7.69
C ALA A 303 6.17 -27.04 -8.06
N ALA A 304 6.30 -25.81 -7.52
CA ALA A 304 5.40 -24.70 -7.81
C ALA A 304 5.72 -23.93 -9.10
N ALA A 305 6.87 -24.20 -9.72
CA ALA A 305 7.28 -23.61 -10.99
C ALA A 305 6.74 -24.36 -12.23
N GLN A 306 6.09 -25.52 -12.05
CA GLN A 306 5.44 -26.22 -13.17
C GLN A 306 4.19 -25.44 -13.63
N PRO A 307 3.96 -25.28 -14.95
CA PRO A 307 2.69 -24.77 -15.46
C PRO A 307 1.55 -25.73 -15.08
N PRO A 308 0.30 -25.25 -14.96
CA PRO A 308 -0.84 -26.14 -14.78
C PRO A 308 -0.88 -27.14 -15.95
N GLN A 309 -1.01 -28.42 -15.62
CA GLN A 309 -1.35 -29.43 -16.62
C GLN A 309 -2.76 -29.13 -17.15
N THR A 310 -2.94 -29.34 -18.45
CA THR A 310 -4.01 -28.79 -19.30
C THR A 310 -5.41 -29.21 -18.90
#